data_AF-A0A838DE80-F1
#
_entry.id   AF-A0A838DE80-F1
#
_cell.length_a   1.000
_cell.length_b   1.000
_cell.length_c   1.000
_cell.angle_alpha   90.00
_cell.angle_beta   90.00
_cell.angle_gamma   90.00
#
_symmetry.space_group_name_H-M   'P 1'
#
loop_
_entity.id
_entity.type
_entity.pdbx_description
1 polymer ?
#
loop_
_entity_poly.entity_id
_entity_poly.type
_entity_poly.pdbx_seq_one_letter_code
_entity_poly.pdbx_strand_id
1 'polypeptide(L)'
;MSEPADIAARRQRFNDAARAFTPPSPSRHAKLMPVKDGIVELRLKGASLRLIRELLATVDVAVGTDTIARFLAEVTGESTAEQAPRRSGRRRAAAQNMNYRRPAAEPAIIGPSAVAPAPAPSPHSEPPHERPRTRGPRIADPRNL
;
A
#
# COMPACT_ATOMS: atom_id res chain seq x y z
N MET A 1 -46.10 9.98 -27.20
CA MET A 1 -46.18 9.05 -28.34
C MET A 1 -44.92 9.29 -29.16
N SER A 2 -43.92 8.40 -29.11
CA SER A 2 -42.72 8.59 -29.94
C SER A 2 -43.05 8.21 -31.38
N GLU A 3 -42.69 9.08 -32.32
CA GLU A 3 -42.90 8.87 -33.76
C GLU A 3 -42.21 7.58 -34.23
N PRO A 4 -42.85 6.77 -35.11
CA PRO A 4 -42.27 5.53 -35.61
C PRO A 4 -40.93 5.76 -36.34
N ALA A 5 -40.73 6.96 -36.90
CA ALA A 5 -39.48 7.38 -37.53
C ALA A 5 -38.31 7.46 -36.53
N ASP A 6 -38.55 7.91 -35.29
CA ASP A 6 -37.53 7.98 -34.24
C ASP A 6 -37.06 6.59 -33.80
N ILE A 7 -37.97 5.62 -33.79
CA ILE A 7 -37.68 4.23 -33.46
C ILE A 7 -36.79 3.61 -34.55
N ALA A 8 -37.12 3.85 -35.82
CA ALA A 8 -36.31 3.38 -36.94
C ALA A 8 -34.90 3.98 -36.94
N ALA A 9 -34.78 5.29 -36.73
CA ALA A 9 -33.49 5.98 -36.65
C ALA A 9 -32.63 5.47 -35.48
N ARG A 10 -33.24 5.20 -34.31
CA ARG A 10 -32.54 4.64 -33.14
C ARG A 10 -32.02 3.23 -33.41
N ARG A 11 -32.80 2.39 -34.09
CA ARG A 11 -32.39 1.02 -34.47
C ARG A 11 -31.26 1.03 -35.49
N GLN A 12 -31.31 1.95 -36.45
CA GLN A 12 -30.23 2.11 -37.43
C GLN A 12 -28.92 2.50 -36.74
N ARG A 13 -28.93 3.52 -35.86
CA ARG A 13 -27.75 3.90 -35.08
C ARG A 13 -27.18 2.76 -34.24
N PHE A 14 -28.06 1.93 -33.64
CA PHE A 14 -27.62 0.75 -32.90
C PHE A 14 -26.98 -0.30 -33.81
N ASN A 15 -27.56 -0.59 -34.97
CA ASN A 15 -26.99 -1.53 -35.93
C ASN A 15 -25.64 -1.04 -36.47
N ASP A 16 -25.49 0.25 -36.72
CA ASP A 16 -24.23 0.84 -37.15
C ASP A 16 -23.17 0.74 -36.04
N ALA A 17 -23.55 0.99 -34.78
CA ALA A 17 -22.66 0.81 -33.63
C ALA A 17 -22.28 -0.66 -33.40
N ALA A 18 -23.22 -1.59 -33.57
CA ALA A 18 -22.96 -3.02 -33.46
C ALA A 18 -22.01 -3.52 -34.56
N ARG A 19 -22.14 -2.98 -35.78
CA ARG A 19 -21.21 -3.28 -36.90
C ARG A 19 -19.82 -2.68 -36.69
N ALA A 20 -19.73 -1.50 -36.07
CA ALA A 20 -18.46 -0.85 -35.75
C ALA A 20 -17.77 -1.41 -34.50
N PHE A 21 -18.46 -2.23 -33.70
CA PHE A 21 -17.90 -2.80 -32.49
C PHE A 21 -16.78 -3.78 -32.82
N THR A 22 -15.55 -3.40 -32.50
CA THR A 22 -14.40 -4.30 -32.49
C THR A 22 -14.18 -4.77 -31.05
N PRO A 23 -14.21 -6.09 -30.78
CA PRO A 23 -13.96 -6.58 -29.42
C PRO A 23 -12.58 -6.11 -28.95
N PRO A 24 -12.45 -5.62 -27.71
CA PRO A 24 -11.16 -5.27 -27.16
C PRO A 24 -10.24 -6.49 -27.17
N SER A 25 -8.97 -6.29 -27.56
CA SER A 25 -8.00 -7.38 -27.70
C SER A 25 -7.99 -8.27 -26.44
N PRO A 26 -8.07 -9.61 -26.58
CA PRO A 26 -8.35 -10.53 -25.48
C PRO A 26 -7.24 -10.62 -24.43
N SER A 27 -6.04 -10.09 -24.70
CA SER A 27 -4.95 -10.07 -23.73
C SER A 27 -4.72 -8.67 -23.18
N ARG A 28 -4.78 -8.54 -21.84
CA ARG A 28 -4.40 -7.32 -21.11
C ARG A 28 -2.97 -6.87 -21.44
N HIS A 29 -2.16 -7.78 -21.95
CA HIS A 29 -0.75 -7.58 -22.31
C HIS A 29 -0.51 -7.64 -23.82
N ALA A 30 -1.53 -7.50 -24.67
CA ALA A 30 -1.36 -7.53 -26.12
C ALA A 30 -0.28 -6.57 -26.65
N LYS A 31 -0.10 -5.42 -25.98
CA LYS A 31 0.95 -4.45 -26.29
C LYS A 31 2.38 -4.92 -25.95
N LEU A 32 2.51 -5.83 -24.98
CA LEU A 32 3.79 -6.37 -24.51
C LEU A 32 4.17 -7.67 -25.23
N MET A 33 3.22 -8.35 -25.88
CA MET A 33 3.47 -9.59 -26.62
C MET A 33 4.56 -9.48 -27.70
N PRO A 34 4.63 -8.41 -28.52
CA PRO A 34 5.67 -8.28 -29.55
C PRO A 34 7.09 -8.14 -28.99
N VAL A 35 7.21 -7.67 -27.75
CA VAL A 35 8.50 -7.39 -27.07
C VAL A 35 8.74 -8.33 -25.88
N LYS A 36 7.98 -9.43 -25.82
CA LYS A 36 7.98 -10.39 -24.71
C LYS A 36 9.39 -10.85 -24.35
N ASP A 37 10.12 -11.35 -25.34
CA ASP A 37 11.42 -11.98 -25.12
C ASP A 37 12.45 -10.97 -24.60
N GLY A 38 12.41 -9.74 -25.12
CA GLY A 38 13.25 -8.64 -24.63
C GLY A 38 12.95 -8.24 -23.19
N ILE A 39 11.66 -8.21 -22.79
CA ILE A 39 11.26 -7.94 -21.40
C ILE A 39 11.78 -9.04 -20.46
N VAL A 40 11.66 -10.31 -20.87
CA VAL A 40 12.15 -11.46 -20.09
C VAL A 40 13.67 -11.42 -19.98
N GLU A 41 14.40 -11.15 -21.07
CA GLU A 41 15.85 -11.05 -21.08
C GLU A 41 16.35 -9.92 -20.16
N LEU A 42 15.72 -8.74 -20.21
CA LEU A 42 16.02 -7.64 -19.29
C LEU A 42 15.82 -8.06 -17.84
N ARG A 43 14.76 -8.83 -17.54
CA ARG A 43 14.51 -9.33 -16.20
C ARG A 43 15.58 -10.32 -15.74
N LEU A 44 15.99 -11.24 -16.62
CA LEU A 44 17.08 -12.18 -16.34
C LEU A 44 18.42 -11.48 -16.10
N LYS A 45 18.67 -10.36 -16.80
CA LYS A 45 19.83 -9.49 -16.58
C LYS A 45 19.75 -8.65 -15.30
N GLY A 46 18.69 -8.78 -14.51
CA GLY A 46 18.52 -8.06 -13.25
C GLY A 46 17.99 -6.63 -13.40
N ALA A 47 17.44 -6.26 -14.56
CA ALA A 47 16.83 -4.95 -14.74
C ALA A 47 15.63 -4.78 -13.79
N SER A 48 15.53 -3.57 -13.21
CA SER A 48 14.38 -3.21 -12.38
C SER A 48 13.14 -2.99 -13.24
N LEU A 49 11.94 -3.21 -12.69
CA LEU A 49 10.68 -2.96 -13.41
C LEU A 49 10.54 -1.49 -13.84
N ARG A 50 11.12 -0.55 -13.08
CA ARG A 50 11.15 0.88 -13.45
C ARG A 50 12.01 1.11 -14.70
N LEU A 51 13.20 0.51 -14.75
CA LEU A 51 14.09 0.61 -15.90
C LEU A 51 13.47 -0.04 -17.14
N ILE A 52 12.84 -1.22 -17.00
CA ILE A 52 12.13 -1.87 -18.10
C ILE A 52 11.02 -0.95 -18.64
N ARG A 53 10.26 -0.29 -17.75
CA ARG A 53 9.24 0.68 -18.17
C ARG A 53 9.83 1.85 -18.95
N GLU A 54 10.95 2.41 -18.50
CA GLU A 54 11.63 3.51 -19.18
C GLU A 54 12.09 3.09 -20.58
N LEU A 55 12.66 1.88 -20.72
CA LEU A 55 13.05 1.32 -22.02
C LEU A 55 11.86 1.02 -22.93
N LEU A 56 10.74 0.56 -22.37
CA LEU A 56 9.51 0.38 -23.15
C LEU A 56 8.95 1.72 -23.65
N ALA A 57 9.10 2.79 -22.87
CA ALA A 57 8.70 4.13 -23.28
C ALA A 57 9.54 4.66 -24.45
N THR A 58 10.80 4.26 -24.61
CA THR A 58 11.63 4.67 -25.77
C THR A 58 11.21 4.01 -27.08
N VAL A 59 10.42 2.93 -27.02
CA VAL A 59 9.87 2.23 -28.19
C VAL A 59 8.35 2.44 -28.32
N ASP A 60 7.83 3.54 -27.77
CA ASP A 60 6.42 3.95 -27.80
C ASP A 60 5.45 2.99 -27.09
N VAL A 61 5.94 2.13 -26.19
CA VAL A 61 5.11 1.23 -25.38
C VAL A 61 4.91 1.82 -23.98
N ALA A 62 3.87 2.64 -23.84
CA ALA A 62 3.48 3.20 -22.56
C ALA A 62 2.70 2.17 -21.71
N VAL A 63 3.34 1.64 -20.65
CA VAL A 63 2.74 0.72 -19.67
C VAL A 63 3.09 1.09 -18.23
N GLY A 64 2.25 0.67 -17.29
CA GLY A 64 2.52 0.80 -15.86
C GLY A 64 3.47 -0.26 -15.34
N THR A 65 4.18 0.03 -14.26
CA THR A 65 5.09 -0.92 -13.60
C THR A 65 4.36 -2.18 -13.11
N ASP A 66 3.13 -2.03 -12.61
CA ASP A 66 2.27 -3.15 -12.18
C ASP A 66 1.87 -4.06 -13.35
N THR A 67 1.60 -3.48 -14.53
CA THR A 67 1.31 -4.23 -15.76
C THR A 67 2.48 -5.12 -16.15
N ILE A 68 3.71 -4.60 -16.09
CA ILE A 68 4.93 -5.36 -16.38
C ILE A 68 5.12 -6.49 -15.35
N ALA A 69 4.88 -6.22 -14.07
CA ALA A 69 4.99 -7.25 -13.02
C ALA A 69 4.01 -8.41 -13.25
N ARG A 70 2.76 -8.09 -13.57
CA ARG A 70 1.73 -9.10 -13.89
C ARG A 70 2.07 -9.87 -15.16
N PHE A 71 2.53 -9.18 -16.20
CA PHE A 71 2.96 -9.80 -17.44
C PHE A 71 4.09 -10.81 -17.20
N LEU A 72 5.11 -10.44 -16.42
CA LEU A 72 6.20 -11.35 -16.07
C LEU A 72 5.72 -12.56 -15.27
N ALA A 73 4.80 -12.37 -14.32
CA ALA A 73 4.22 -13.48 -13.56
C ALA A 73 3.40 -14.45 -14.46
N GLU A 74 2.67 -13.92 -15.43
CA GLU A 74 1.92 -14.72 -16.40
C GLU A 74 2.84 -15.45 -17.40
N VAL A 75 3.90 -14.80 -17.87
CA VAL A 75 4.82 -15.34 -18.87
C VAL A 75 5.78 -16.37 -18.30
N THR A 76 6.32 -16.15 -17.11
CA THR A 76 7.28 -17.05 -16.46
C THR A 76 6.57 -18.25 -15.81
N GLY A 77 5.24 -18.25 -15.72
CA GLY A 77 4.44 -19.37 -15.18
C GLY A 77 4.58 -19.57 -13.67
N GLU A 78 5.56 -18.93 -13.06
CA GLU A 78 5.76 -18.87 -11.63
C GLU A 78 5.01 -17.66 -11.08
N SER A 79 3.78 -17.88 -10.64
CA SER A 79 3.20 -17.07 -9.57
C SER A 79 4.30 -16.93 -8.52
N THR A 80 4.77 -15.69 -8.32
CA THR A 80 5.95 -15.34 -7.54
C THR A 80 5.75 -15.66 -6.05
N ALA A 81 5.61 -16.94 -5.71
CA ALA A 81 5.49 -17.46 -4.36
C ALA A 81 6.82 -17.35 -3.60
N GLU A 82 7.94 -17.13 -4.30
CA GLU A 82 9.26 -16.98 -3.68
C GLU A 82 9.67 -15.53 -3.38
N GLN A 83 9.02 -14.50 -3.94
CA GLN A 83 9.18 -13.14 -3.42
C GLN A 83 8.16 -12.87 -2.33
N ALA A 84 8.29 -13.65 -1.25
CA ALA A 84 7.69 -13.35 0.03
C ALA A 84 7.87 -11.86 0.36
N PRO A 85 6.83 -11.17 0.88
CA PRO A 85 7.00 -9.82 1.40
C PRO A 85 7.90 -9.91 2.64
N ARG A 86 9.22 -9.77 2.45
CA ARG A 86 10.18 -9.50 3.53
C ARG A 86 9.96 -8.08 4.05
N ARG A 87 8.78 -7.83 4.61
CA ARG A 87 8.39 -6.60 5.35
C ARG A 87 7.05 -6.78 6.08
N SER A 88 6.83 -7.95 6.69
CA SER A 88 5.89 -8.09 7.81
C SER A 88 6.68 -8.49 9.06
N GLY A 89 7.38 -7.52 9.65
CA GLY A 89 8.33 -7.80 10.73
C GLY A 89 8.86 -6.57 11.44
N ARG A 90 8.06 -5.50 11.56
CA ARG A 90 8.47 -4.34 12.36
C ARG A 90 7.29 -3.71 13.09
N ARG A 91 6.68 -4.49 13.98
CA ARG A 91 6.01 -4.04 15.21
C ARG A 91 5.56 -5.28 15.96
N ARG A 92 5.99 -5.41 17.23
CA ARG A 92 5.63 -6.44 18.23
C ARG A 92 6.53 -7.68 18.30
N ALA A 93 7.76 -7.46 18.75
CA ALA A 93 8.47 -8.43 19.59
C ALA A 93 9.33 -7.64 20.59
N ALA A 94 8.67 -6.87 21.45
CA ALA A 94 9.28 -6.21 22.59
C ALA A 94 8.36 -6.44 23.79
N ALA A 95 8.35 -7.68 24.26
CA ALA A 95 7.86 -8.08 25.57
C ALA A 95 8.09 -9.60 25.73
N GLN A 96 9.36 -10.00 25.90
CA GLN A 96 9.65 -11.23 26.62
C GLN A 96 10.55 -10.88 27.78
N ASN A 97 9.88 -10.80 28.92
CA ASN A 97 10.35 -10.60 30.27
C ASN A 97 11.30 -11.75 30.66
N MET A 98 12.53 -11.44 31.07
CA MET A 98 13.34 -12.39 31.83
C MET A 98 13.98 -11.67 33.02
N ASN A 99 13.28 -11.82 34.15
CA ASN A 99 13.80 -11.60 35.50
C ASN A 99 15.09 -12.40 35.71
N TYR A 100 16.23 -11.73 35.91
CA TYR A 100 17.34 -12.26 36.70
C TYR A 100 18.00 -11.15 37.52
N ARG A 101 17.63 -11.12 38.81
CA ARG A 101 18.45 -11.02 40.02
C ARG A 101 19.62 -10.00 40.08
N ARG A 102 19.43 -9.00 40.94
CA ARG A 102 20.42 -8.09 41.59
C ARG A 102 21.49 -8.87 42.40
N PRO A 103 22.73 -8.38 42.54
CA PRO A 103 23.18 -7.67 43.77
C PRO A 103 24.00 -6.39 43.42
N ALA A 104 23.72 -5.21 43.98
CA ALA A 104 24.25 -4.66 45.24
C ALA A 104 25.76 -4.35 45.23
N ALA A 105 26.12 -3.07 45.01
CA ALA A 105 27.31 -2.41 45.56
C ALA A 105 27.16 -0.89 45.41
N GLU A 106 26.97 -0.20 46.52
CA GLU A 106 27.27 1.23 46.73
C GLU A 106 28.70 1.30 47.32
N PRO A 107 29.45 2.41 47.20
CA PRO A 107 29.35 3.43 48.25
C PRO A 107 29.55 4.90 47.80
N ALA A 108 29.13 5.78 48.71
CA ALA A 108 29.02 7.24 48.69
C ALA A 108 30.33 8.05 48.73
N ILE A 109 30.26 9.35 48.34
CA ILE A 109 30.94 10.55 48.95
C ILE A 109 30.09 11.81 48.57
N ILE A 110 29.23 12.39 49.43
CA ILE A 110 29.37 13.60 50.30
C ILE A 110 29.91 14.86 49.56
N GLY A 111 29.13 15.91 49.24
CA GLY A 111 28.60 16.97 50.12
C GLY A 111 28.43 18.32 49.33
N PRO A 112 28.14 19.48 49.96
CA PRO A 112 26.77 19.99 50.20
C PRO A 112 26.50 21.46 49.77
N SER A 113 25.30 21.96 50.12
CA SER A 113 24.83 23.35 50.23
C SER A 113 24.18 24.00 49.00
N ALA A 114 23.12 24.82 49.11
CA ALA A 114 22.13 25.09 50.15
C ALA A 114 21.09 26.06 49.53
N VAL A 115 19.92 26.17 50.18
CA VAL A 115 18.96 27.30 50.14
C VAL A 115 17.96 27.36 48.99
N ALA A 116 16.71 26.99 49.30
CA ALA A 116 15.51 27.65 48.77
C ALA A 116 15.15 28.83 49.70
N PRO A 117 14.48 29.89 49.20
CA PRO A 117 13.06 30.02 49.54
C PRO A 117 12.16 30.52 48.39
N ALA A 118 10.85 30.39 48.61
CA ALA A 118 9.72 30.43 47.68
C ALA A 118 9.16 31.87 47.38
N PRO A 119 7.84 32.08 47.13
CA PRO A 119 7.05 31.94 45.89
C PRO A 119 6.31 33.25 45.47
N ALA A 120 5.81 33.36 44.22
CA ALA A 120 4.66 34.22 43.81
C ALA A 120 4.23 33.97 42.34
N PRO A 121 2.98 34.29 41.93
CA PRO A 121 2.17 33.40 41.07
C PRO A 121 1.64 33.95 39.71
N SER A 122 1.13 33.01 38.89
CA SER A 122 0.09 33.10 37.83
C SER A 122 0.44 33.72 36.46
N PRO A 123 -0.30 33.45 35.35
CA PRO A 123 -1.47 32.58 35.14
C PRO A 123 -1.41 31.61 33.94
N HIS A 124 -2.19 30.53 34.04
CA HIS A 124 -2.89 29.79 32.98
C HIS A 124 -2.29 29.71 31.56
N SER A 125 -1.83 28.50 31.22
CA SER A 125 -1.99 27.96 29.86
C SER A 125 -2.29 26.47 29.98
N GLU A 126 -3.58 26.14 30.01
CA GLU A 126 -4.04 24.75 29.90
C GLU A 126 -3.57 24.15 28.56
N PRO A 127 -2.99 22.94 28.54
CA PRO A 127 -2.95 22.15 27.31
C PRO A 127 -4.36 21.63 27.00
N PRO A 128 -4.77 21.52 25.73
CA PRO A 128 -6.14 21.16 25.37
C PRO A 128 -6.46 19.75 25.89
N HIS A 129 -7.46 19.68 26.77
CA HIS A 129 -8.11 18.46 27.21
C HIS A 129 -8.44 17.57 26.01
N GLU A 130 -7.81 16.40 25.93
CA GLU A 130 -8.21 15.32 25.03
C GLU A 130 -9.66 14.94 25.37
N ARG A 131 -10.60 15.32 24.50
CA ARG A 131 -11.98 14.84 24.62
C ARG A 131 -11.96 13.31 24.52
N PRO A 132 -12.43 12.56 25.53
CA PRO A 132 -12.47 11.11 25.43
C PRO A 132 -13.40 10.73 24.27
N ARG A 133 -12.83 10.11 23.24
CA ARG A 133 -13.61 9.57 22.12
C ARG A 133 -14.55 8.51 22.66
N THR A 134 -15.85 8.80 22.64
CA THR A 134 -16.90 7.86 23.01
C THR A 134 -16.75 6.63 22.12
N ARG A 135 -16.25 5.53 22.70
CA ARG A 135 -16.10 4.26 21.99
C ARG A 135 -17.50 3.74 21.72
N GLY A 136 -17.86 3.63 20.43
CA GLY A 136 -19.16 3.10 20.02
C GLY A 136 -19.45 1.71 20.59
N PRO A 137 -20.71 1.24 20.51
CA PRO A 137 -21.14 -0.01 21.12
C PRO A 137 -20.25 -1.18 20.69
N ARG A 138 -19.72 -1.91 21.68
CA ARG A 138 -18.86 -3.06 21.45
C ARG A 138 -19.71 -4.30 21.24
N ILE A 139 -20.19 -4.45 20.00
CA ILE A 139 -21.07 -5.56 19.57
C ILE A 139 -20.37 -6.92 19.69
N ALA A 140 -19.05 -6.96 19.83
CA ALA A 140 -18.26 -8.19 19.92
C ALA A 140 -17.49 -8.37 21.25
N ASP A 141 -17.85 -7.65 22.33
CA ASP A 141 -17.23 -7.89 23.64
C ASP A 141 -17.89 -9.12 24.32
N PRO A 142 -17.17 -10.22 24.60
CA PRO A 142 -17.75 -11.45 25.17
C PRO A 142 -18.24 -11.29 26.62
N ARG A 143 -18.08 -10.10 27.21
CA ARG A 143 -18.57 -9.74 28.55
C ARG A 143 -19.95 -9.07 28.55
N ASN A 144 -20.55 -8.85 27.38
CA ASN A 144 -21.90 -8.29 27.21
C ASN A 144 -22.91 -9.34 26.68
N LEU A 145 -22.62 -10.64 26.86
CA LEU A 145 -23.57 -11.75 26.60
C LEU A 145 -24.37 -12.06 27.86
#